data_AF-A0A4V1ZUU9-F1
#
_entry.id   AF-A0A4V1ZUU9-F1
#
_cell.length_a   1.000
_cell.length_b   1.000
_cell.length_c   1.000
_cell.angle_alpha   90.00
_cell.angle_beta   90.00
_cell.angle_gamma   90.00
#
_symmetry.space_group_name_H-M   'P 1'
#
loop_
_entity.id
_entity.type
_entity.pdbx_description
1 polymer ?
#
loop_
_entity_poly.entity_id
_entity_poly.type
_entity_poly.pdbx_seq_one_letter_code
_entity_poly.pdbx_strand_id
1 'polypeptide(L)'
;MPASKVDSDAHRRAIMDRIAQACVVTRRAAWGARPAAGRLDPDWSYNAIVVHYTGHDNLTTMKAIQDFDLDHRHWDDIAYHYAITPGGRIFEGRELLYKGSHVRNQNTGKIGIVCMGDFDSGIRSLLTGHGWQGDPVRSAMLDSLRRLSRVLQSNFPISIFGGHKEFGDSETCPGDSLLPAVVGIRGELKLAAPVHRSL
;
A
#
# COMPACT_ATOMS: atom_id res chain seq x y z
N MET A 1 -26.08 16.66 -18.59
CA MET A 1 -26.50 15.30 -18.18
C MET A 1 -25.40 14.71 -17.31
N PRO A 2 -25.70 14.05 -16.18
CA PRO A 2 -24.67 13.34 -15.43
C PRO A 2 -24.07 12.24 -16.31
N ALA A 3 -22.74 12.09 -16.30
CA ALA A 3 -22.07 11.03 -17.05
C ALA A 3 -22.63 9.66 -16.66
N SER A 4 -22.77 8.75 -17.62
CA SER A 4 -23.32 7.41 -17.34
C SER A 4 -22.38 6.62 -16.43
N LYS A 5 -22.91 5.64 -15.68
CA LYS A 5 -22.09 4.75 -14.83
C LYS A 5 -21.00 4.03 -15.66
N VAL A 6 -21.29 3.69 -16.91
CA VAL A 6 -20.35 3.05 -17.85
C VAL A 6 -19.19 3.99 -18.19
N ASP A 7 -19.47 5.28 -18.45
CA ASP A 7 -18.43 6.29 -18.70
C ASP A 7 -17.55 6.50 -17.45
N SER A 8 -18.15 6.40 -16.26
CA SER A 8 -17.40 6.49 -15.00
C SER A 8 -16.46 5.32 -14.79
N ASP A 9 -16.88 4.08 -15.09
CA ASP A 9 -16.03 2.89 -14.90
C ASP A 9 -14.92 2.80 -15.96
N ALA A 10 -15.21 3.17 -17.21
CA ALA A 10 -14.19 3.28 -18.26
C ALA A 10 -13.13 4.34 -17.89
N HIS A 11 -13.55 5.49 -17.39
CA HIS A 11 -12.64 6.55 -16.93
C HIS A 11 -11.76 6.08 -15.75
N ARG A 12 -12.33 5.39 -14.77
CA ARG A 12 -11.60 4.81 -13.64
C ARG A 12 -10.56 3.79 -14.08
N ARG A 13 -10.92 2.91 -15.02
CA ARG A 13 -9.99 1.94 -15.61
C ARG A 13 -8.84 2.64 -16.34
N ALA A 14 -9.14 3.66 -17.13
CA ALA A 14 -8.10 4.45 -17.79
C ALA A 14 -7.13 5.12 -16.80
N ILE A 15 -7.62 5.59 -15.64
CA ILE A 15 -6.75 6.10 -14.56
C ILE A 15 -5.84 4.98 -14.03
N MET A 16 -6.38 3.81 -13.71
CA MET A 16 -5.59 2.66 -13.23
C MET A 16 -4.53 2.24 -14.26
N ASP A 17 -4.88 2.27 -15.55
CA ASP A 17 -3.96 1.98 -16.66
C ASP A 17 -2.80 2.96 -16.75
N ARG A 18 -3.08 4.26 -16.62
CA ARG A 18 -2.03 5.28 -16.58
C ARG A 18 -1.12 5.13 -15.37
N ILE A 19 -1.69 4.87 -14.18
CA ILE A 19 -0.89 4.64 -12.96
C ILE A 19 0.03 3.44 -13.16
N ALA A 20 -0.50 2.34 -13.67
CA ALA A 20 0.27 1.13 -13.91
C ALA A 20 1.39 1.33 -14.92
N GLN A 21 1.14 2.07 -16.01
CA GLN A 21 2.15 2.38 -17.00
C GLN A 21 3.23 3.30 -16.44
N ALA A 22 2.85 4.38 -15.75
CA ALA A 22 3.79 5.36 -15.19
C ALA A 22 4.70 4.76 -14.09
N CYS A 23 4.21 3.73 -13.38
CA CYS A 23 4.94 3.09 -12.29
C CYS A 23 5.52 1.72 -12.63
N VAL A 24 5.30 1.21 -13.86
CA VAL A 24 5.67 -0.14 -14.29
C VAL A 24 5.11 -1.21 -13.34
N VAL A 25 3.81 -1.11 -13.03
CA VAL A 25 3.13 -1.99 -12.08
C VAL A 25 2.91 -3.36 -12.69
N THR A 26 3.34 -4.41 -11.98
CA THR A 26 2.99 -5.79 -12.31
C THR A 26 1.54 -6.03 -11.89
N ARG A 27 0.65 -6.16 -12.88
CA ARG A 27 -0.80 -6.33 -12.69
C ARG A 27 -1.18 -7.68 -12.10
N ARG A 28 -2.39 -7.75 -11.51
CA ARG A 28 -2.97 -8.97 -10.90
C ARG A 28 -2.80 -10.24 -11.74
N ALA A 29 -3.17 -10.19 -13.02
CA ALA A 29 -3.04 -11.32 -13.92
C ALA A 29 -1.57 -11.78 -14.10
N ALA A 30 -0.63 -10.83 -14.15
CA ALA A 30 0.78 -11.11 -14.41
C ALA A 30 1.50 -11.81 -13.24
N TRP A 31 1.05 -11.61 -12.00
CA TRP A 31 1.59 -12.32 -10.83
C TRP A 31 0.72 -13.51 -10.37
N GLY A 32 -0.36 -13.82 -11.08
CA GLY A 32 -1.21 -14.98 -10.80
C GLY A 32 -2.14 -14.78 -9.59
N ALA A 33 -2.71 -13.59 -9.45
CA ALA A 33 -3.70 -13.27 -8.42
C ALA A 33 -4.88 -14.23 -8.44
N ARG A 34 -5.26 -14.73 -7.27
CA ARG A 34 -6.56 -15.38 -7.06
C ARG A 34 -7.69 -14.34 -7.25
N PRO A 35 -8.88 -14.77 -7.70
CA PRO A 35 -10.06 -13.93 -7.61
C PRO A 35 -10.38 -13.62 -6.14
N ALA A 36 -11.15 -12.56 -5.91
CA ALA A 36 -11.69 -12.29 -4.58
C ALA A 36 -12.57 -13.47 -4.12
N ALA A 37 -12.49 -13.84 -2.85
CA ALA A 37 -13.29 -14.90 -2.24
C ALA A 37 -14.76 -14.46 -2.00
N GLY A 38 -15.00 -13.14 -1.94
CA GLY A 38 -16.32 -12.57 -1.67
C GLY A 38 -16.55 -11.23 -2.35
N ARG A 39 -17.67 -10.58 -1.97
CA ARG A 39 -18.06 -9.28 -2.51
C ARG A 39 -17.18 -8.19 -1.91
N LEU A 40 -16.51 -7.43 -2.77
CA LEU A 40 -15.75 -6.26 -2.35
C LEU A 40 -16.61 -4.99 -2.33
N ASP A 41 -16.39 -4.15 -1.34
CA ASP A 41 -17.03 -2.84 -1.22
C ASP A 41 -16.40 -1.82 -2.18
N PRO A 42 -17.17 -1.12 -3.03
CA PRO A 42 -16.64 -0.10 -3.92
C PRO A 42 -16.06 1.10 -3.16
N ASP A 43 -14.96 1.64 -3.65
CA ASP A 43 -14.43 2.94 -3.21
C ASP A 43 -13.74 3.64 -4.40
N TRP A 44 -13.84 4.97 -4.43
CA TRP A 44 -13.11 5.83 -5.36
C TRP A 44 -12.83 7.21 -4.74
N SER A 45 -13.00 7.32 -3.42
CA SER A 45 -12.96 8.58 -2.66
C SER A 45 -11.59 8.84 -2.04
N TYR A 46 -10.54 8.28 -2.64
CA TYR A 46 -9.21 8.25 -2.04
C TYR A 46 -8.64 9.66 -1.80
N ASN A 47 -8.35 9.95 -0.54
CA ASN A 47 -7.72 11.19 -0.09
C ASN A 47 -6.48 10.96 0.78
N ALA A 48 -6.17 9.70 1.10
CA ALA A 48 -5.05 9.34 1.94
C ALA A 48 -4.28 8.13 1.38
N ILE A 49 -2.97 8.10 1.63
CA ILE A 49 -2.11 6.93 1.41
C ILE A 49 -1.63 6.42 2.77
N VAL A 50 -1.72 5.11 2.99
CA VAL A 50 -1.25 4.44 4.20
C VAL A 50 -0.14 3.48 3.84
N VAL A 51 1.04 3.69 4.41
CA VAL A 51 2.21 2.83 4.21
C VAL A 51 2.26 1.75 5.29
N HIS A 52 2.46 0.52 4.85
CA HIS A 52 2.59 -0.67 5.68
C HIS A 52 3.91 -1.37 5.41
N TYR A 53 4.21 -2.35 6.24
CA TYR A 53 5.18 -3.41 5.97
C TYR A 53 4.55 -4.78 6.14
N THR A 54 5.17 -5.83 5.59
CA THR A 54 4.65 -7.20 5.78
C THR A 54 4.92 -7.74 7.17
N GLY A 55 5.99 -7.32 7.85
CA GLY A 55 6.36 -7.74 9.21
C GLY A 55 6.77 -9.20 9.38
N HIS A 56 6.53 -10.02 8.36
CA HIS A 56 6.78 -11.46 8.38
C HIS A 56 7.79 -11.86 7.29
N ASP A 57 8.85 -12.56 7.68
CA ASP A 57 9.94 -12.98 6.78
C ASP A 57 9.51 -14.01 5.72
N ASN A 58 8.36 -14.67 5.91
CA ASN A 58 7.79 -15.63 4.96
C ASN A 58 6.81 -15.00 3.95
N LEU A 59 6.38 -13.74 4.16
CA LEU A 59 5.46 -13.03 3.26
C LEU A 59 6.25 -12.20 2.23
N THR A 60 7.07 -12.87 1.45
CA THR A 60 8.02 -12.25 0.50
C THR A 60 7.52 -12.16 -0.93
N THR A 61 6.32 -12.68 -1.21
CA THR A 61 5.70 -12.65 -2.55
C THR A 61 4.25 -12.20 -2.47
N MET A 62 3.74 -11.68 -3.59
CA MET A 62 2.32 -11.33 -3.71
C MET A 62 1.40 -12.51 -3.41
N LYS A 63 1.79 -13.71 -3.87
CA LYS A 63 0.99 -14.91 -3.67
C LYS A 63 0.94 -15.31 -2.20
N ALA A 64 2.09 -15.29 -1.51
CA ALA A 64 2.14 -15.57 -0.08
C ALA A 64 1.30 -14.57 0.74
N ILE A 65 1.34 -13.27 0.40
CA ILE A 65 0.53 -12.26 1.08
C ILE A 65 -0.96 -12.50 0.82
N GLN A 66 -1.36 -12.75 -0.43
CA GLN A 66 -2.77 -12.99 -0.76
C GLN A 66 -3.29 -14.28 -0.13
N ASP A 67 -2.53 -15.37 -0.16
CA ASP A 67 -2.92 -16.64 0.46
C ASP A 67 -3.01 -16.51 1.98
N PHE A 68 -2.15 -15.73 2.61
CA PHE A 68 -2.28 -15.42 4.04
C PHE A 68 -3.56 -14.64 4.35
N ASP A 69 -3.84 -13.58 3.59
CA ASP A 69 -5.05 -12.77 3.78
C ASP A 69 -6.34 -13.57 3.51
N LEU A 70 -6.36 -14.43 2.49
CA LEU A 70 -7.53 -15.26 2.15
C LEU A 70 -7.70 -16.44 3.10
N ASP A 71 -6.65 -17.24 3.30
CA ASP A 71 -6.79 -18.56 3.91
C ASP A 71 -6.59 -18.52 5.44
N HIS A 72 -5.81 -17.55 5.96
CA HIS A 72 -5.54 -17.42 7.39
C HIS A 72 -6.34 -16.30 8.06
N ARG A 73 -6.50 -15.16 7.39
CA ARG A 73 -7.29 -14.03 7.92
C ARG A 73 -8.76 -14.04 7.49
N HIS A 74 -9.12 -14.90 6.54
CA HIS A 74 -10.47 -15.02 5.99
C HIS A 74 -11.00 -13.69 5.43
N TRP A 75 -10.12 -12.90 4.82
CA TRP A 75 -10.50 -11.69 4.10
C TRP A 75 -10.90 -12.03 2.66
N ASP A 76 -11.61 -11.11 2.01
CA ASP A 76 -12.14 -11.37 0.66
C ASP A 76 -11.09 -11.23 -0.45
N ASP A 77 -9.96 -10.59 -0.20
CA ASP A 77 -8.81 -10.45 -1.11
C ASP A 77 -7.60 -9.92 -0.32
N ILE A 78 -6.44 -9.83 -0.96
CA ILE A 78 -5.28 -9.12 -0.43
C ILE A 78 -5.68 -7.73 0.11
N ALA A 79 -5.17 -7.35 1.27
CA ALA A 79 -5.64 -6.15 1.97
C ALA A 79 -5.21 -4.84 1.33
N TYR A 80 -4.06 -4.82 0.67
CA TYR A 80 -3.40 -3.63 0.16
C TYR A 80 -3.68 -3.43 -1.33
N HIS A 81 -3.70 -2.18 -1.79
CA HIS A 81 -3.87 -1.88 -3.21
C HIS A 81 -2.57 -2.04 -4.00
N TYR A 82 -1.43 -1.81 -3.35
CA TYR A 82 -0.11 -2.00 -3.93
C TYR A 82 0.84 -2.66 -2.95
N ALA A 83 1.81 -3.40 -3.49
CA ALA A 83 2.96 -3.88 -2.75
C ALA A 83 4.26 -3.48 -3.44
N ILE A 84 5.31 -3.25 -2.66
CA ILE A 84 6.64 -2.89 -3.15
C ILE A 84 7.66 -3.87 -2.57
N THR A 85 8.35 -4.62 -3.43
CA THR A 85 9.43 -5.53 -3.02
C THR A 85 10.65 -4.73 -2.56
N PRO A 86 11.60 -5.35 -1.84
CA PRO A 86 12.91 -4.75 -1.57
C PRO A 86 13.54 -4.18 -2.85
N GLY A 87 13.64 -4.93 -3.95
CA GLY A 87 14.20 -4.44 -5.22
C GLY A 87 13.38 -3.38 -5.98
N GLY A 88 12.38 -2.75 -5.35
CA GLY A 88 11.62 -1.65 -5.94
C GLY A 88 10.56 -2.03 -6.98
N ARG A 89 10.30 -3.32 -7.23
CA ARG A 89 9.19 -3.74 -8.09
C ARG A 89 7.86 -3.44 -7.41
N ILE A 90 6.93 -2.85 -8.16
CA ILE A 90 5.58 -2.51 -7.71
C ILE A 90 4.58 -3.53 -8.27
N PHE A 91 3.73 -4.05 -7.41
CA PHE A 91 2.67 -5.00 -7.74
C PHE A 91 1.31 -4.40 -7.41
N GLU A 92 0.33 -4.66 -8.28
CA GLU A 92 -1.08 -4.38 -8.03
C GLU A 92 -1.65 -5.45 -7.10
N GLY A 93 -2.16 -5.03 -5.95
CA GLY A 93 -2.93 -5.87 -5.03
C GLY A 93 -4.42 -5.77 -5.35
N ARG A 94 -5.22 -5.36 -4.37
CA ARG A 94 -6.65 -5.08 -4.54
C ARG A 94 -6.86 -3.92 -5.51
N GLU A 95 -7.75 -4.08 -6.49
CA GLU A 95 -8.03 -3.03 -7.47
C GLU A 95 -8.53 -1.76 -6.77
N LEU A 96 -8.12 -0.58 -7.27
CA LEU A 96 -8.56 0.73 -6.79
C LEU A 96 -10.06 0.98 -6.97
N LEU A 97 -10.82 0.07 -7.60
CA LEU A 97 -12.28 0.15 -7.64
C LEU A 97 -12.92 -0.20 -6.28
N TYR A 98 -12.13 -0.73 -5.35
CA TYR A 98 -12.61 -1.30 -4.09
C TYR A 98 -11.83 -0.81 -2.90
N LYS A 99 -12.52 -0.72 -1.76
CA LYS A 99 -11.95 -0.42 -0.46
C LYS A 99 -10.95 -1.51 -0.04
N GLY A 100 -9.81 -1.11 0.51
CA GLY A 100 -8.82 -2.01 1.13
C GLY A 100 -9.29 -2.66 2.43
N SER A 101 -8.47 -3.55 2.99
CA SER A 101 -8.66 -4.19 4.31
C SER A 101 -7.43 -4.04 5.21
N HIS A 102 -6.81 -2.85 5.22
CA HIS A 102 -5.48 -2.65 5.79
C HIS A 102 -5.42 -1.68 6.99
N VAL A 103 -6.46 -0.89 7.28
CA VAL A 103 -6.60 -0.11 8.52
C VAL A 103 -7.93 -0.43 9.18
N ARG A 104 -7.90 -0.90 10.44
CA ARG A 104 -9.10 -1.32 11.14
C ARG A 104 -10.13 -0.18 11.21
N ASN A 105 -11.36 -0.44 10.76
CA ASN A 105 -12.50 0.49 10.74
C ASN A 105 -12.28 1.82 10.00
N GLN A 106 -11.19 1.97 9.25
CA GLN A 106 -10.82 3.24 8.63
C GLN A 106 -10.38 3.08 7.17
N ASN A 107 -10.74 2.01 6.46
CA ASN A 107 -10.27 1.79 5.08
C ASN A 107 -10.83 2.77 4.03
N THR A 108 -12.03 3.33 4.25
CA THR A 108 -12.66 4.22 3.27
C THR A 108 -11.80 5.46 2.99
N GLY A 109 -11.61 5.76 1.71
CA GLY A 109 -10.81 6.88 1.22
C GLY A 109 -9.29 6.66 1.36
N LYS A 110 -8.82 5.46 1.68
CA LYS A 110 -7.40 5.17 1.94
C LYS A 110 -6.82 4.17 0.95
N ILE A 111 -5.70 4.54 0.32
CA ILE A 111 -4.91 3.63 -0.51
C ILE A 111 -3.79 3.02 0.35
N GLY A 112 -3.90 1.75 0.68
CA GLY A 112 -2.83 0.97 1.32
C GLY A 112 -1.73 0.56 0.36
N ILE A 113 -0.47 0.83 0.73
CA ILE A 113 0.75 0.36 0.07
C ILE A 113 1.56 -0.44 1.09
N VAL A 114 1.90 -1.70 0.79
CA VAL A 114 2.73 -2.53 1.67
C VAL A 114 4.16 -2.68 1.14
N CYS A 115 5.13 -2.34 1.97
CA CYS A 115 6.55 -2.58 1.73
C CYS A 115 6.94 -3.98 2.22
N MET A 116 7.38 -4.86 1.33
CA MET A 116 7.73 -6.23 1.72
C MET A 116 9.04 -6.26 2.52
N GLY A 117 8.96 -6.77 3.73
CA GLY A 117 10.09 -6.91 4.65
C GLY A 117 9.69 -6.71 6.10
N ASP A 118 10.65 -6.92 6.99
CA ASP A 118 10.60 -6.53 8.40
C ASP A 118 11.37 -5.22 8.61
N PHE A 119 10.76 -4.30 9.36
CA PHE A 119 11.28 -2.96 9.67
C PHE A 119 11.22 -2.64 11.17
N ASP A 120 10.92 -3.63 12.01
CA ASP A 120 11.00 -3.48 13.46
C ASP A 120 12.46 -3.48 13.94
N SER A 121 12.74 -2.72 14.99
CA SER A 121 14.08 -2.46 15.52
C SER A 121 14.56 -3.51 16.54
N GLY A 122 13.80 -4.59 16.75
CA GLY A 122 14.01 -5.57 17.85
C GLY A 122 15.11 -6.62 17.62
N ILE A 123 15.18 -7.58 18.56
CA ILE A 123 16.11 -8.74 18.55
C ILE A 123 16.17 -9.43 17.18
N ARG A 124 15.07 -9.46 16.42
CA ARG A 124 15.03 -10.05 15.07
C ARG A 124 15.97 -9.35 14.09
N SER A 125 16.08 -8.02 14.13
CA SER A 125 17.04 -7.24 13.33
C SER A 125 18.50 -7.56 13.70
N LEU A 126 18.76 -7.79 14.99
CA LEU A 126 20.08 -8.19 15.50
C LEU A 126 20.46 -9.64 15.16
N LEU A 127 19.49 -10.57 15.17
CA LEU A 127 19.72 -12.00 14.91
C LEU A 127 19.77 -12.35 13.42
N THR A 128 19.02 -11.65 12.57
CA THR A 128 18.96 -11.92 11.13
C THR A 128 20.00 -11.14 10.33
N GLY A 129 20.75 -10.23 10.97
CA GLY A 129 21.75 -9.39 10.29
C GLY A 129 21.15 -8.34 9.34
N HIS A 130 19.82 -8.13 9.36
CA HIS A 130 19.13 -7.13 8.54
C HIS A 130 19.22 -5.70 9.13
N GLY A 131 20.42 -5.33 9.61
CA GLY A 131 20.75 -4.01 10.11
C GLY A 131 20.53 -2.93 9.06
N TRP A 132 19.97 -1.80 9.50
CA TRP A 132 19.36 -0.78 8.65
C TRP A 132 20.34 0.19 7.98
N GLN A 133 21.46 -0.30 7.42
CA GLN A 133 22.48 0.57 6.82
C GLN A 133 23.04 0.00 5.50
N GLY A 134 22.93 0.81 4.44
CA GLY A 134 23.79 0.71 3.24
C GLY A 134 23.34 -0.18 2.08
N ASP A 135 22.14 -0.75 2.09
CA ASP A 135 21.71 -1.69 1.05
C ASP A 135 21.06 -0.97 -0.17
N PRO A 136 21.65 -1.05 -1.39
CA PRO A 136 21.06 -0.53 -2.63
C PRO A 136 19.67 -1.10 -2.92
N VAL A 137 19.33 -2.26 -2.34
CA VAL A 137 18.03 -2.87 -2.46
C VAL A 137 16.96 -1.99 -1.79
N ARG A 138 17.17 -1.44 -0.58
CA ARG A 138 16.14 -0.64 0.10
C ARG A 138 15.97 0.78 -0.47
N SER A 139 16.96 1.37 -1.15
CA SER A 139 16.77 2.65 -1.86
C SER A 139 15.80 2.52 -3.04
N ALA A 140 15.85 1.40 -3.77
CA ALA A 140 14.92 1.13 -4.87
C ALA A 140 13.46 1.05 -4.40
N MET A 141 13.22 0.44 -3.23
CA MET A 141 11.89 0.44 -2.60
C MET A 141 11.40 1.86 -2.31
N LEU A 142 12.21 2.70 -1.67
CA LEU A 142 11.83 4.07 -1.31
C LEU A 142 11.62 4.95 -2.55
N ASP A 143 12.41 4.77 -3.60
CA ASP A 143 12.24 5.46 -4.87
C ASP A 143 10.93 5.08 -5.55
N SER A 144 10.60 3.78 -5.54
CA SER A 144 9.32 3.30 -6.04
C SER A 144 8.13 3.76 -5.19
N LEU A 145 8.26 3.79 -3.86
CA LEU A 145 7.23 4.34 -2.98
C LEU A 145 6.98 5.82 -3.30
N ARG A 146 8.04 6.63 -3.36
CA ARG A 146 7.97 8.04 -3.74
C ARG A 146 7.34 8.25 -5.12
N ARG A 147 7.77 7.48 -6.14
CA ARG A 147 7.22 7.56 -7.50
C ARG A 147 5.74 7.21 -7.52
N LEU A 148 5.37 6.08 -6.92
CA LEU A 148 3.98 5.62 -6.85
C LEU A 148 3.09 6.64 -6.13
N SER A 149 3.51 7.13 -4.97
CA SER A 149 2.75 8.10 -4.20
C SER A 149 2.55 9.43 -4.94
N ARG A 150 3.56 9.90 -5.68
CA ARG A 150 3.43 11.09 -6.53
C ARG A 150 2.43 10.88 -7.67
N VAL A 151 2.46 9.70 -8.32
CA VAL A 151 1.51 9.37 -9.40
C VAL A 151 0.10 9.19 -8.85
N LEU A 152 -0.06 8.63 -7.65
CA LEU A 152 -1.37 8.55 -6.98
C LEU A 152 -1.89 9.96 -6.62
N GLN A 153 -1.04 10.83 -6.08
CA GLN A 153 -1.38 12.23 -5.78
C GLN A 153 -1.79 13.03 -7.03
N SER A 154 -1.28 12.71 -8.22
CA SER A 154 -1.69 13.40 -9.45
C SER A 154 -3.01 12.89 -10.05
N ASN A 155 -3.52 11.74 -9.59
CA ASN A 155 -4.76 11.13 -10.08
C ASN A 155 -5.90 11.16 -9.06
N PHE A 156 -5.60 11.39 -7.79
CA PHE A 156 -6.57 11.44 -6.68
C PHE A 156 -6.31 12.67 -5.82
N PRO A 157 -7.32 13.22 -5.12
CA PRO A 157 -7.17 14.35 -4.20
C PRO A 157 -6.47 13.94 -2.90
N ILE A 158 -5.29 13.33 -3.00
CA ILE A 158 -4.50 12.90 -1.85
C ILE A 158 -4.00 14.13 -1.10
N SER A 159 -4.39 14.24 0.16
CA SER A 159 -3.96 15.30 1.08
C SER A 159 -3.26 14.75 2.31
N ILE A 160 -3.36 13.44 2.57
CA ILE A 160 -2.80 12.78 3.76
C ILE A 160 -1.88 11.63 3.34
N PHE A 161 -0.71 11.54 3.98
CA PHE A 161 0.24 10.44 3.79
C PHE A 161 0.83 10.02 5.14
N GLY A 162 0.84 8.73 5.45
CA GLY A 162 1.46 8.30 6.69
C GLY A 162 1.63 6.80 6.81
N GLY A 163 2.37 6.40 7.83
CA GLY A 163 2.49 5.01 8.25
C GLY A 163 1.24 4.56 8.97
N HIS A 164 0.96 3.25 8.97
CA HIS A 164 -0.24 2.69 9.59
C HIS A 164 -0.48 3.18 11.04
N LYS A 165 0.54 3.16 11.91
CA LYS A 165 0.46 3.62 13.30
C LYS A 165 0.04 5.08 13.46
N GLU A 166 0.30 5.93 12.46
CA GLU A 166 -0.12 7.33 12.51
C GLU A 166 -1.64 7.49 12.34
N PHE A 167 -2.36 6.48 11.82
CA PHE A 167 -3.82 6.51 11.62
C PHE A 167 -4.63 6.04 12.85
N GLY A 168 -4.03 5.94 14.03
CA GLY A 168 -4.75 5.61 15.25
C GLY A 168 -4.85 4.13 15.60
N ASP A 169 -4.03 3.28 14.99
CA ASP A 169 -3.93 1.88 15.37
C ASP A 169 -2.75 1.68 16.35
N SER A 170 -2.90 0.80 17.34
CA SER A 170 -1.85 0.47 18.33
C SER A 170 -0.74 -0.43 17.76
N GLU A 171 -0.61 -0.42 16.43
CA GLU A 171 0.26 -1.29 15.65
C GLU A 171 1.68 -0.73 15.59
N THR A 172 2.70 -1.60 15.52
CA THR A 172 4.09 -1.19 15.26
C THR A 172 4.30 -0.77 13.81
N CYS A 173 3.40 -1.20 12.90
CA CYS A 173 3.40 -0.91 11.47
C CYS A 173 3.47 0.60 11.16
N PRO A 174 4.38 1.07 10.28
CA PRO A 174 5.18 0.31 9.32
C PRO A 174 6.55 -0.15 9.82
N GLY A 175 6.76 -0.17 11.14
CA GLY A 175 8.04 -0.45 11.78
C GLY A 175 8.84 0.81 12.03
N ASP A 176 9.64 0.80 13.11
CA ASP A 176 10.44 1.96 13.54
C ASP A 176 11.43 2.43 12.48
N SER A 177 11.92 1.49 11.67
CA SER A 177 12.94 1.81 10.69
C SER A 177 12.33 2.43 9.42
N LEU A 178 11.15 1.98 8.98
CA LEU A 178 10.51 2.51 7.76
C LEU A 178 9.83 3.87 8.01
N LEU A 179 9.31 4.11 9.22
CA LEU A 179 8.54 5.31 9.52
C LEU A 179 9.29 6.63 9.22
N PRO A 180 10.57 6.83 9.59
CA PRO A 180 11.29 8.06 9.24
C PRO A 180 11.34 8.34 7.74
N ALA A 181 11.49 7.32 6.89
CA ALA A 181 11.47 7.47 5.44
C ALA A 181 10.08 7.86 4.93
N VAL A 182 9.01 7.29 5.52
CA VAL A 182 7.62 7.68 5.25
C VAL A 182 7.39 9.16 5.59
N VAL A 183 7.92 9.63 6.72
CA VAL A 183 7.86 11.06 7.11
C VAL A 183 8.64 11.94 6.14
N GLY A 184 9.83 11.51 5.69
CA GLY A 184 10.61 12.22 4.68
C GLY A 184 9.87 12.37 3.35
N ILE A 185 9.34 11.26 2.80
CA ILE A 185 8.55 11.26 1.56
C ILE A 185 7.30 12.12 1.71
N ARG A 186 6.61 12.09 2.86
CA ARG A 186 5.49 13.00 3.14
C ARG A 186 5.89 14.47 2.96
N GLY A 187 7.03 14.87 3.52
CA GLY A 187 7.56 16.23 3.42
C GLY A 187 7.84 16.63 1.97
N GLU A 188 8.48 15.76 1.20
CA GLU A 188 8.75 15.98 -0.22
C GLU A 188 7.47 16.14 -1.05
N LEU A 189 6.44 15.36 -0.75
CA LEU A 189 5.13 15.41 -1.42
C LEU A 189 4.23 16.55 -0.92
N LYS A 190 4.66 17.28 0.12
CA LYS A 190 3.91 18.37 0.77
C LYS A 190 2.52 17.93 1.25
N LEU A 191 2.44 16.73 1.84
CA LEU A 191 1.19 16.14 2.34
C LEU A 191 1.09 16.28 3.86
N ALA A 192 -0.13 16.29 4.38
CA ALA A 192 -0.39 16.34 5.81
C ALA A 192 -0.13 14.98 6.47
N ALA A 193 0.26 15.02 7.74
CA ALA A 193 0.28 13.83 8.58
C ALA A 193 -1.16 13.38 8.90
N PRO A 194 -1.39 12.09 9.16
CA PRO A 194 -2.69 11.63 9.63
C PRO A 194 -3.05 12.30 10.96
N VAL A 195 -4.32 12.67 11.12
CA VAL A 195 -4.81 13.29 12.34
C VAL A 195 -5.44 12.20 13.20
N HIS A 196 -4.93 12.01 14.42
CA HIS A 196 -5.66 11.22 15.42
C HIS A 196 -6.97 11.96 15.72
N ARG A 197 -8.07 11.46 15.18
CA ARG A 197 -9.38 11.82 15.72
C ARG A 197 -9.57 10.95 16.96
N SER A 198 -9.23 11.51 18.12
CA SER A 198 -9.78 11.01 19.37
C SER A 198 -11.31 11.01 19.21
N LEU A 199 -11.92 9.83 19.32
CA LEU A 199 -13.38 9.72 19.45
C LEU A 199 -13.82 10.40 20.74
#